data_AF-V9LF14-F1
#
_entry.id   AF-V9LF14-F1
#
_cell.length_a   1.000
_cell.length_b   1.000
_cell.length_c   1.000
_cell.angle_alpha   90.00
_cell.angle_beta   90.00
_cell.angle_gamma   90.00
#
_symmetry.space_group_name_H-M   'P 1'
#
loop_
_entity.id
_entity.type
_entity.pdbx_description
1 polymer ?
#
loop_
_entity_poly.entity_id
_entity_poly.type
_entity_poly.pdbx_seq_one_letter_code
_entity_poly.pdbx_strand_id
1 'polypeptide(L)'
;MNPLCARCGKIVYPTEKVNCLDKYWHKSCFHCEICRMTLNMKTYKGYEKKPYCNAHYPKQSFTIVADTPENIRLKQQSELQSQVKYKENFEKSRKLGFSIVTDTPEMQRLKRTQEQISNIKYHEDFEKTKGRGFNPGLDDPAIDQARKNTQFVSDAAYKGVHPHVVG
;
A
#
# COMPACT_ATOMS: atom_id res chain seq x y z
N MET A 1 -50.19 -25.89 -30.14
CA MET A 1 -49.90 -26.12 -28.71
C MET A 1 -50.79 -25.21 -27.88
N ASN A 2 -51.34 -25.71 -26.77
CA ASN A 2 -52.14 -24.88 -25.88
C ASN A 2 -51.22 -24.01 -25.01
N PRO A 3 -51.50 -22.71 -24.82
CA PRO A 3 -50.65 -21.83 -24.05
C PRO A 3 -50.70 -22.18 -22.56
N LEU A 4 -49.55 -22.11 -21.89
CA LEU A 4 -49.42 -22.33 -20.45
C LEU A 4 -49.48 -21.00 -19.71
N CYS A 5 -50.07 -21.01 -18.51
CA CYS A 5 -50.10 -19.85 -17.65
C CYS A 5 -48.73 -19.61 -17.03
N ALA A 6 -48.22 -18.38 -17.16
CA ALA A 6 -46.94 -17.96 -16.59
C ALA A 6 -46.87 -18.01 -15.04
N ARG A 7 -48.01 -18.16 -14.37
CA ARG A 7 -48.08 -18.20 -12.90
C ARG A 7 -48.29 -19.61 -12.34
N CYS A 8 -49.30 -20.30 -12.83
CA CYS A 8 -49.69 -21.61 -12.29
C CYS A 8 -49.20 -22.78 -13.16
N GLY A 9 -48.62 -22.52 -14.34
CA GLY A 9 -48.13 -23.54 -15.26
C GLY A 9 -49.21 -24.39 -15.93
N LYS A 10 -50.49 -24.19 -15.61
CA LYS A 10 -51.62 -24.93 -16.20
C LYS A 10 -52.00 -24.35 -17.56
N ILE A 11 -52.64 -25.18 -18.37
CA ILE A 11 -53.16 -24.79 -19.68
C ILE A 11 -54.18 -23.65 -19.53
N VAL A 12 -54.06 -22.63 -20.38
CA VAL A 12 -54.99 -21.51 -20.46
C VAL A 12 -55.89 -21.71 -21.67
N TYR A 13 -57.19 -21.85 -21.41
CA TYR A 13 -58.18 -21.98 -22.47
C TYR A 13 -58.51 -20.62 -23.11
N PRO A 14 -58.94 -20.58 -24.38
CA PRO A 14 -59.23 -19.34 -25.09
C PRO A 14 -60.22 -18.39 -24.42
N THR A 15 -61.14 -18.91 -23.61
CA THR A 15 -62.17 -18.13 -22.90
C THR A 15 -61.62 -17.35 -21.70
N GLU A 16 -60.58 -17.86 -21.03
CA GLU A 16 -60.00 -17.26 -19.82
C GLU A 16 -58.62 -16.65 -20.06
N LYS A 17 -58.20 -16.58 -21.32
CA LYS A 17 -56.85 -16.12 -21.69
C LYS A 17 -56.70 -14.62 -21.48
N VAL A 18 -55.63 -14.26 -20.78
CA VAL A 18 -55.13 -12.89 -20.70
C VAL A 18 -53.70 -12.90 -21.25
N ASN A 19 -53.45 -12.13 -22.31
CA ASN A 19 -52.12 -11.96 -22.88
C ASN A 19 -51.46 -10.69 -22.31
N CYS A 20 -50.31 -10.84 -21.65
CA CYS A 20 -49.60 -9.74 -21.01
C CYS A 20 -48.10 -10.05 -20.93
N LEU A 21 -47.26 -9.07 -21.29
CA LEU A 21 -45.78 -9.16 -21.24
C LEU A 21 -45.25 -10.40 -21.96
N ASP A 22 -45.76 -10.63 -23.19
CA ASP A 22 -45.44 -11.77 -24.06
C ASP A 22 -45.71 -13.15 -23.45
N LYS A 23 -46.62 -13.21 -22.47
CA LYS A 23 -47.00 -14.43 -21.75
C LYS A 23 -48.52 -14.54 -21.59
N TYR A 24 -48.97 -15.78 -21.38
CA TYR A 24 -50.39 -16.08 -21.15
C TYR A 24 -50.67 -16.27 -19.67
N TRP A 25 -51.84 -15.80 -19.23
CA TRP A 25 -52.29 -15.83 -17.86
C TRP A 25 -53.77 -16.22 -17.81
N HIS A 26 -54.20 -16.92 -16.76
CA HIS A 26 -55.63 -16.99 -16.44
C HIS A 26 -56.10 -15.64 -15.90
N LYS A 27 -57.36 -15.29 -16.16
CA LYS A 27 -58.00 -14.10 -15.60
C LYS A 27 -57.90 -14.04 -14.06
N SER A 28 -57.99 -15.19 -13.39
CA SER A 28 -57.82 -15.34 -11.94
C SER A 28 -56.36 -15.31 -11.48
N CYS A 29 -55.43 -15.77 -12.31
CA CYS A 29 -54.00 -15.78 -12.01
C CYS A 29 -53.33 -14.42 -12.22
N PHE A 30 -53.99 -13.50 -12.91
CA PHE A 30 -53.46 -12.17 -13.20
C PHE A 30 -53.62 -11.22 -12.01
N HIS A 31 -52.60 -11.15 -11.15
CA HIS A 31 -52.63 -10.35 -9.94
C HIS A 31 -51.30 -9.63 -9.68
N CYS A 32 -51.30 -8.62 -8.81
CA CYS A 32 -50.06 -7.95 -8.40
C CYS A 32 -49.17 -8.88 -7.56
N GLU A 33 -47.86 -8.91 -7.85
CA GLU A 33 -46.89 -9.70 -7.08
C GLU A 33 -46.85 -9.32 -5.58
N ILE A 34 -47.06 -8.05 -5.26
CA ILE A 34 -46.94 -7.52 -3.89
C ILE A 34 -48.26 -7.66 -3.12
N CYS A 35 -49.37 -7.14 -3.67
CA CYS A 35 -50.66 -7.13 -2.95
C CYS A 35 -51.66 -8.22 -3.36
N ARG A 36 -51.33 -9.08 -4.32
CA ARG A 36 -52.20 -10.15 -4.85
C ARG A 36 -53.58 -9.71 -5.35
N MET A 37 -53.83 -8.41 -5.47
CA MET A 37 -55.05 -7.86 -6.05
C MET A 37 -55.15 -8.28 -7.50
N THR A 38 -56.31 -8.79 -7.91
CA THR A 38 -56.60 -9.14 -9.31
C THR A 38 -56.47 -7.90 -10.17
N LEU A 39 -55.59 -7.96 -11.15
CA LEU A 39 -55.37 -6.89 -12.10
C LEU A 39 -56.25 -7.14 -13.32
N ASN A 40 -56.48 -6.10 -14.11
CA ASN A 40 -57.10 -6.24 -15.42
C ASN A 40 -56.19 -5.64 -16.48
N MET A 41 -56.49 -5.88 -17.76
CA MET A 41 -55.65 -5.41 -18.87
C MET A 41 -55.46 -3.88 -18.89
N LYS A 42 -56.40 -3.11 -18.33
CA LYS A 42 -56.36 -1.63 -18.30
C LYS A 42 -55.66 -1.07 -17.05
N THR A 43 -55.66 -1.80 -15.94
CA THR A 43 -55.22 -1.31 -14.63
C THR A 43 -53.85 -1.79 -14.21
N TYR A 44 -53.22 -2.70 -14.96
CA TYR A 44 -51.91 -3.22 -14.64
C TYR A 44 -50.78 -2.32 -15.15
N LYS A 45 -49.65 -2.35 -14.44
CA LYS A 45 -48.36 -1.83 -14.90
C LYS A 45 -47.36 -2.97 -14.97
N GLY A 46 -46.66 -3.10 -16.09
CA GLY A 46 -45.63 -4.14 -16.27
C GLY A 46 -44.26 -3.62 -15.87
N TYR A 47 -43.57 -4.35 -14.98
CA TYR A 47 -42.15 -4.13 -14.66
C TYR A 47 -41.46 -5.49 -14.67
N GLU A 48 -40.28 -5.60 -15.30
CA GLU A 48 -39.51 -6.86 -15.39
C GLU A 48 -40.35 -8.11 -15.79
N LYS A 49 -41.26 -7.98 -16.75
CA LYS A 49 -42.15 -9.06 -17.22
C LYS A 49 -43.10 -9.63 -16.14
N LYS A 50 -43.38 -8.85 -15.08
CA LYS A 50 -44.38 -9.16 -14.05
C LYS A 50 -45.44 -8.05 -13.93
N PRO A 51 -46.69 -8.39 -13.61
CA PRO A 51 -47.76 -7.40 -13.45
C PRO A 51 -47.80 -6.82 -12.02
N TYR A 52 -47.90 -5.50 -11.92
CA TYR A 52 -48.03 -4.72 -10.68
C TYR A 52 -49.28 -3.84 -10.71
N CYS A 53 -49.80 -3.49 -9.53
CA CYS A 53 -50.83 -2.46 -9.41
C CYS A 53 -50.21 -1.06 -9.46
N ASN A 54 -51.02 -0.03 -9.68
CA ASN A 54 -50.54 1.36 -9.73
C ASN A 54 -49.81 1.82 -8.46
N ALA A 55 -50.17 1.29 -7.29
CA ALA A 55 -49.53 1.62 -6.01
C ALA A 55 -48.16 0.94 -5.83
N HIS A 56 -48.02 -0.29 -6.31
CA HIS A 56 -46.81 -1.10 -6.12
C HIS A 56 -45.92 -1.16 -7.37
N TYR A 57 -46.19 -0.31 -8.37
CA TYR A 57 -45.33 -0.17 -9.54
C TYR A 57 -44.06 0.59 -9.15
N PRO A 58 -42.85 0.00 -9.34
CA PRO A 58 -41.61 0.70 -9.09
C PRO A 58 -41.55 1.96 -9.97
N LYS A 59 -41.63 3.14 -9.34
CA LYS A 59 -41.42 4.41 -10.04
C LYS A 59 -39.95 4.42 -10.45
N GLN A 60 -39.70 4.30 -11.75
CA GLN A 60 -38.36 4.48 -12.28
C GLN A 60 -37.92 5.91 -11.98
N SER A 61 -37.05 6.08 -10.98
CA SER A 61 -36.33 7.32 -10.75
C SER A 61 -35.11 7.29 -11.64
N PHE A 62 -35.10 8.10 -12.69
CA PHE A 62 -33.89 8.34 -13.45
C PHE A 62 -32.96 9.18 -12.58
N THR A 63 -31.95 8.55 -11.99
CA THR A 63 -30.81 9.29 -11.47
C THR A 63 -30.01 9.78 -12.67
N ILE A 64 -29.79 11.09 -12.76
CA ILE A 64 -28.83 11.67 -13.71
C ILE A 64 -27.49 10.93 -13.53
N VAL A 65 -26.87 10.55 -14.64
CA VAL A 65 -25.61 9.81 -14.66
C VAL A 65 -24.59 10.52 -13.78
N ALA A 66 -24.14 9.85 -12.72
CA ALA A 66 -23.27 10.47 -11.73
C ALA A 66 -21.94 10.95 -12.36
N ASP A 67 -21.40 10.17 -13.29
CA ASP A 67 -20.08 10.36 -13.89
C ASP A 67 -20.13 11.08 -15.25
N THR A 68 -20.94 12.13 -15.37
CA THR A 68 -20.75 13.05 -16.51
C THR A 68 -19.43 13.82 -16.31
N PRO A 69 -18.71 14.18 -17.40
CA PRO A 69 -17.46 14.94 -17.28
C PRO A 69 -17.65 16.27 -16.55
N GLU A 70 -18.82 16.88 -16.65
CA GLU A 70 -19.16 18.12 -15.94
C GLU A 70 -19.30 17.89 -14.43
N ASN A 71 -19.97 16.83 -13.99
CA ASN A 71 -20.05 16.48 -12.57
C ASN A 71 -18.67 16.20 -11.96
N ILE A 72 -17.78 15.55 -12.72
CA ILE A 72 -16.40 15.30 -12.28
C ILE A 72 -15.64 16.62 -12.11
N ARG A 73 -15.77 17.54 -13.07
CA ARG A 73 -15.15 18.87 -13.03
C ARG A 73 -15.62 19.66 -11.82
N LEU A 74 -16.94 19.70 -11.57
CA LEU A 74 -17.53 20.40 -10.43
C LEU A 74 -17.07 19.81 -9.09
N LYS A 75 -16.97 18.48 -9.00
CA LYS A 75 -16.46 17.79 -7.81
C LYS A 75 -15.00 18.17 -7.54
N GLN A 76 -14.13 18.11 -8.54
CA GLN A 76 -12.73 18.49 -8.41
C GLN A 76 -12.58 19.97 -8.01
N GLN A 77 -13.34 20.86 -8.63
CA GLN A 77 -13.34 22.28 -8.29
C GLN A 77 -13.79 22.53 -6.85
N SER A 78 -14.86 21.86 -6.40
CA SER A 78 -15.36 21.94 -5.03
C SER A 78 -14.32 21.44 -4.02
N GLU A 79 -13.65 20.34 -4.32
CA GLU A 79 -12.59 19.79 -3.49
C GLU A 79 -11.41 20.74 -3.34
N LEU A 80 -10.94 21.36 -4.43
CA LEU A 80 -9.86 22.35 -4.41
C LEU A 80 -10.22 23.60 -3.60
N GLN A 81 -11.48 24.05 -3.68
CA GLN A 81 -11.98 25.21 -2.95
C GLN A 81 -12.32 24.90 -1.49
N SER A 82 -12.31 23.64 -1.08
CA SER A 82 -12.71 23.26 0.27
C SER A 82 -11.66 23.67 1.31
N GLN A 83 -12.08 24.50 2.27
CA GLN A 83 -11.23 24.92 3.40
C GLN A 83 -10.75 23.75 4.26
N VAL A 84 -11.51 22.64 4.27
CA VAL A 84 -11.16 21.42 5.00
C VAL A 84 -9.90 20.78 4.40
N LYS A 85 -9.82 20.60 3.08
CA LYS A 85 -8.61 20.09 2.42
C LYS A 85 -7.42 21.03 2.57
N TYR A 86 -7.65 22.34 2.56
CA TYR A 86 -6.61 23.34 2.82
C TYR A 86 -6.00 23.16 4.23
N LYS A 87 -6.84 23.00 5.25
CA LYS A 87 -6.39 22.75 6.64
C LYS A 87 -5.67 21.42 6.79
N GLU A 88 -6.15 20.35 6.13
CA GLU A 88 -5.50 19.04 6.16
C GLU A 88 -4.10 19.08 5.52
N ASN A 89 -3.96 19.75 4.36
CA ASN A 89 -2.66 19.92 3.72
C ASN A 89 -1.71 20.77 4.57
N PHE A 90 -2.22 21.80 5.24
CA PHE A 90 -1.46 22.61 6.19
C PHE A 90 -1.03 21.79 7.42
N GLU A 91 -1.88 20.92 7.95
CA GLU A 91 -1.52 20.03 9.05
C GLU A 91 -0.48 18.98 8.62
N LYS A 92 -0.57 18.46 7.39
CA LYS A 92 0.44 17.55 6.82
C LYS A 92 1.78 18.25 6.65
N SER A 93 1.82 19.47 6.10
CA SER A 93 3.07 20.23 5.97
C SER A 93 3.63 20.65 7.33
N ARG A 94 2.78 20.97 8.31
CA ARG A 94 3.19 21.23 9.69
C ARG A 94 3.78 19.98 10.36
N LYS A 95 3.19 18.80 10.13
CA LYS A 95 3.69 17.51 10.65
C LYS A 95 4.99 17.08 9.99
N LEU A 96 5.17 17.37 8.70
CA LEU A 96 6.44 17.19 8.00
C LEU A 96 7.55 18.03 8.64
N GLY A 97 7.19 19.14 9.28
CA GLY A 97 8.12 19.99 10.02
C GLY A 97 9.13 20.65 9.09
N PHE A 98 9.62 21.80 9.48
CA PHE A 98 10.83 22.34 8.86
C PHE A 98 11.98 21.45 9.34
N SER A 99 12.28 20.36 8.61
CA SER A 99 13.50 19.61 8.89
C SER A 99 14.65 20.57 8.62
N ILE A 100 15.32 21.04 9.68
CA ILE A 100 16.62 21.70 9.53
C ILE A 100 17.43 20.74 8.68
N VAL A 101 17.83 21.18 7.49
CA VAL A 101 18.64 20.40 6.58
C VAL A 101 19.94 20.10 7.32
N THR A 102 20.02 18.90 7.90
CA THR A 102 21.13 18.49 8.76
C THR A 102 22.43 18.40 7.96
N ASP A 103 22.31 18.16 6.66
CA ASP A 103 23.41 17.97 5.73
C ASP A 103 23.66 19.20 4.84
N THR A 104 23.48 20.42 5.36
CA THR A 104 24.01 21.59 4.65
C THR A 104 25.54 21.51 4.60
N PRO A 105 26.17 21.94 3.50
CA PRO A 105 27.64 21.92 3.36
C PRO A 105 28.35 22.74 4.44
N GLU A 106 27.69 23.76 5.00
CA GLU A 106 28.19 24.51 6.16
C GLU A 106 28.22 23.68 7.45
N MET A 107 27.14 22.94 7.75
CA MET A 107 27.09 22.07 8.93
C MET A 107 28.14 20.96 8.85
N GLN A 108 28.36 20.40 7.65
CA GLN A 108 29.43 19.42 7.43
C GLN A 108 30.83 20.02 7.64
N ARG A 109 31.06 21.27 7.19
CA ARG A 109 32.30 21.99 7.43
C ARG A 109 32.55 22.21 8.92
N LEU A 110 31.56 22.74 9.65
CA LEU A 110 31.64 22.97 11.09
C LEU A 110 31.96 21.68 11.86
N LYS A 111 31.29 20.57 11.52
CA LYS A 111 31.55 19.26 12.14
C LYS A 111 32.99 18.79 11.92
N ARG A 112 33.51 18.88 10.69
CA ARG A 112 34.90 18.51 10.38
C ARG A 112 35.89 19.37 11.13
N THR A 113 35.70 20.69 11.15
CA THR A 113 36.55 21.63 11.87
C THR A 113 36.52 21.35 13.39
N GLN A 114 35.33 21.09 13.95
CA GLN A 114 35.17 20.74 15.37
C GLN A 114 35.92 19.45 15.72
N GLU A 115 35.82 18.43 14.88
CA GLU A 115 36.56 17.19 15.07
C GLU A 115 38.08 17.41 15.04
N GLN A 116 38.58 18.26 14.14
CA GLN A 116 40.01 18.59 14.02
C GLN A 116 40.53 19.39 15.22
N ILE A 117 39.70 20.29 15.76
CA ILE A 117 40.05 21.14 16.90
C ILE A 117 39.92 20.40 18.23
N SER A 118 39.05 19.37 18.31
CA SER A 118 38.80 18.68 19.57
C SER A 118 40.06 18.06 20.16
N ASN A 119 40.37 18.42 21.42
CA ASN A 119 41.52 17.90 22.18
C ASN A 119 41.54 16.37 22.28
N ILE A 120 40.40 15.71 22.06
CA ILE A 120 40.26 14.25 22.09
C ILE A 120 41.09 13.60 20.98
N LYS A 121 41.02 14.08 19.72
CA LYS A 121 41.87 13.53 18.63
C LYS A 121 43.36 13.78 18.88
N TYR A 122 43.71 14.96 19.38
CA TYR A 122 45.10 15.30 19.73
C TYR A 122 45.66 14.36 20.80
N HIS A 123 44.87 14.03 21.83
CA HIS A 123 45.28 13.08 22.86
C HIS A 123 45.27 11.64 22.36
N GLU A 124 44.33 11.24 21.49
CA GLU A 124 44.33 9.90 20.88
C GLU A 124 45.57 9.64 20.03
N ASP A 125 45.95 10.58 19.17
CA ASP A 125 47.14 10.41 18.33
C ASP A 125 48.43 10.46 19.17
N PHE A 126 48.45 11.26 20.23
CA PHE A 126 49.52 11.25 21.23
C PHE A 126 49.59 9.92 21.98
N GLU A 127 48.47 9.34 22.41
CA GLU A 127 48.43 8.02 23.05
C GLU A 127 48.85 6.89 22.11
N LYS A 128 48.45 6.94 20.82
CA LYS A 128 48.86 5.94 19.81
C LYS A 128 50.35 5.97 19.48
N THR A 129 50.99 7.14 19.63
CA THR A 129 52.41 7.34 19.36
C THR A 129 53.28 7.18 20.61
N LYS A 130 52.72 7.39 21.80
CA LYS A 130 53.38 7.14 23.07
C LYS A 130 53.71 5.65 23.20
N GLY A 131 55.00 5.33 23.17
CA GLY A 131 55.50 3.96 23.25
C GLY A 131 55.90 3.33 21.92
N ARG A 132 55.68 3.99 20.77
CA ARG A 132 56.25 3.61 19.46
C ARG A 132 57.63 4.23 19.18
N GLY A 133 58.35 4.61 20.24
CA GLY A 133 59.74 5.04 20.14
C GLY A 133 60.69 3.85 20.06
N PHE A 134 61.90 4.08 19.53
CA PHE A 134 63.00 3.12 19.53
C PHE A 134 63.26 2.63 20.96
N ASN A 135 63.12 1.33 21.21
CA ASN A 135 63.50 0.69 22.47
C ASN A 135 64.95 0.19 22.35
N PRO A 136 65.94 0.85 22.99
CA PRO A 136 67.35 0.56 22.77
C PRO A 136 67.81 -0.86 23.11
N GLY A 137 66.99 -1.66 23.82
CA GLY A 137 67.28 -3.06 24.09
C GLY A 137 66.66 -4.07 23.11
N LEU A 138 65.54 -3.73 22.47
CA LEU A 138 64.78 -4.65 21.59
C LEU A 138 64.95 -4.33 20.10
N ASP A 139 65.11 -3.05 19.79
CA ASP A 139 65.22 -2.50 18.45
C ASP A 139 66.68 -2.21 18.05
N ASP A 140 67.66 -2.54 18.91
CA ASP A 140 69.07 -2.45 18.57
C ASP A 140 69.38 -3.31 17.33
N PRO A 141 69.96 -2.74 16.26
CA PRO A 141 70.20 -3.46 15.01
C PRO A 141 71.05 -4.72 15.17
N ALA A 142 71.97 -4.77 16.14
CA ALA A 142 72.79 -5.94 16.39
C ALA A 142 71.97 -7.06 17.07
N ILE A 143 71.11 -6.70 18.02
CA ILE A 143 70.19 -7.63 18.68
C ILE A 143 69.16 -8.18 17.68
N ASP A 144 68.60 -7.31 16.82
CA ASP A 144 67.61 -7.69 15.81
C ASP A 144 68.23 -8.61 14.74
N GLN A 145 69.44 -8.28 14.28
CA GLN A 145 70.18 -9.13 13.33
C GLN A 145 70.54 -10.48 13.96
N ALA A 146 71.00 -10.51 15.22
CA ALA A 146 71.31 -11.75 15.92
C ALA A 146 70.07 -12.64 16.07
N ARG A 147 68.91 -12.06 16.41
CA ARG A 147 67.62 -12.77 16.50
C ARG A 147 67.14 -13.32 15.15
N LYS A 148 67.24 -12.52 14.08
CA LYS A 148 66.92 -12.99 12.72
C LYS A 148 67.85 -14.12 12.30
N ASN A 149 69.16 -13.96 12.54
CA ASN A 149 70.15 -14.98 12.23
C ASN A 149 69.91 -16.27 13.01
N THR A 150 69.57 -16.21 14.31
CA THR A 150 69.27 -17.42 15.09
C THR A 150 67.99 -18.11 14.61
N GLN A 151 66.97 -17.37 14.16
CA GLN A 151 65.79 -17.95 13.51
C GLN A 151 66.17 -18.67 12.21
N PHE A 152 66.98 -18.04 11.35
CA PHE A 152 67.42 -18.63 10.08
C PHE A 152 68.34 -19.85 10.26
N VAL A 153 69.18 -19.86 11.28
CA VAL A 153 70.13 -20.94 11.55
C VAL A 153 69.49 -22.11 12.33
N SER A 154 68.34 -21.89 12.95
CA SER A 154 67.66 -22.95 13.72
C SER A 154 67.23 -24.13 12.83
N ASP A 155 67.62 -25.35 13.22
CA ASP A 155 67.35 -26.61 12.50
C ASP A 155 65.83 -26.91 12.38
N ALA A 156 65.03 -26.34 13.28
CA ALA A 156 63.56 -26.40 13.24
C ALA A 156 62.96 -25.67 12.02
N ALA A 157 63.55 -24.54 11.59
CA ALA A 157 63.13 -23.84 10.38
C ALA A 157 63.63 -24.54 9.11
N TYR A 158 64.82 -25.15 9.16
CA TYR A 158 65.43 -25.86 8.02
C TYR A 158 64.73 -27.19 7.69
N LYS A 159 64.27 -27.93 8.72
CA LYS A 159 63.61 -29.23 8.55
C LYS A 159 62.08 -29.14 8.41
N GLY A 160 61.49 -27.93 8.48
CA GLY A 160 60.05 -27.74 8.31
C GLY A 160 59.17 -28.53 9.29
N VAL A 161 59.71 -28.91 10.46
CA VAL A 161 58.96 -29.67 11.46
C VAL A 161 58.09 -28.70 12.24
N HIS A 162 56.88 -28.46 11.76
CA HIS A 162 55.83 -27.92 12.61
C HIS A 162 55.53 -28.95 13.71
N PRO A 163 55.47 -28.56 14.99
CA PRO A 163 55.13 -29.50 16.06
C PRO A 163 53.76 -30.11 15.76
N HIS A 164 53.74 -31.44 15.64
CA HIS A 164 52.51 -32.21 15.53
C HIS A 164 51.69 -32.00 16.81
N VAL A 165 50.62 -31.22 16.72
CA VAL A 165 49.64 -31.11 17.81
C VAL A 165 48.89 -32.44 17.86
N VAL A 166 49.25 -33.30 18.82
CA VAL A 166 48.45 -34.49 19.15
C VAL A 166 47.24 -33.99 19.93
N GLY A 167 46.04 -34.31 19.42
CA GLY A 167 44.76 -34.02 20.07
C GLY A 167 44.49 -34.91 21.28
#